data_AF-A0A523ZNW5-F1
#
_entry.id   AF-A0A523ZNW5-F1
#
_cell.length_a   1.000
_cell.length_b   1.000
_cell.length_c   1.000
_cell.angle_alpha   90.00
_cell.angle_beta   90.00
_cell.angle_gamma   90.00
#
_symmetry.space_group_name_H-M   'P 1'
#
loop_
_entity.id
_entity.type
_entity.pdbx_description
1 polymer ?
#
loop_
_entity_poly.entity_id
_entity_poly.type
_entity_poly.pdbx_seq_one_letter_code
_entity_poly.pdbx_strand_id
1 'polypeptide(L)' 'MKEKSTLRSLHKDENNDRKNLYAEVAKAKDIKSSQIEKIQGVFARKWIKEALPGWWVQKESGEWVKKQ' A
#
# COMPACT_ATOMS: atom_id res chain seq x y z
N MET A 1 -15.96 7.16 -20.53
CA MET A 1 -15.58 5.73 -20.43
C MET A 1 -14.06 5.51 -20.48
N LYS A 2 -13.32 6.14 -21.41
CA LYS A 2 -11.86 6.00 -21.58
C LYS A 2 -11.04 6.39 -20.33
N GLU A 3 -11.39 7.49 -19.67
CA GLU A 3 -10.69 7.96 -18.45
C GLU A 3 -10.77 6.95 -17.30
N LYS A 4 -11.94 6.33 -17.10
CA LYS A 4 -12.15 5.32 -16.05
C LYS A 4 -11.32 4.06 -16.30
N SER A 5 -11.16 3.63 -17.56
CA SER A 5 -10.27 2.52 -17.90
C SER A 5 -8.80 2.88 -17.67
N THR A 6 -8.38 4.09 -18.07
CA THR A 6 -7.01 4.56 -17.84
C THR A 6 -6.68 4.61 -16.35
N LEU A 7 -7.59 5.14 -15.53
CA LEU A 7 -7.42 5.18 -14.07
C LEU A 7 -7.29 3.78 -13.46
N ARG A 8 -8.08 2.81 -13.93
CA ARG A 8 -7.98 1.42 -13.46
C ARG A 8 -6.65 0.77 -13.83
N SER A 9 -6.15 1.01 -15.04
CA SER A 9 -4.83 0.51 -15.46
C SER A 9 -3.73 1.12 -14.59
N LEU A 10 -3.73 2.44 -14.43
CA LEU A 10 -2.76 3.13 -13.58
C LEU A 10 -2.79 2.59 -12.14
N HIS A 11 -3.98 2.40 -11.57
CA HIS A 11 -4.13 1.83 -10.24
C HIS A 11 -3.57 0.40 -10.15
N LYS A 12 -3.75 -0.41 -11.19
CA LYS A 12 -3.20 -1.77 -11.25
C LYS A 12 -1.67 -1.73 -11.32
N ASP A 13 -1.11 -0.86 -12.16
CA ASP A 13 0.33 -0.76 -12.37
C ASP A 13 1.03 -0.28 -11.08
N GLU A 14 0.50 0.75 -10.42
CA GLU A 14 0.97 1.21 -9.10
C GLU A 14 0.94 0.11 -8.03
N ASN A 15 -0.10 -0.73 -8.02
CA ASN A 15 -0.19 -1.86 -7.11
C ASN A 15 0.85 -2.95 -7.42
N ASN A 16 1.20 -3.16 -8.68
CA ASN A 16 2.25 -4.10 -9.08
C ASN A 16 3.63 -3.58 -8.69
N ASP A 17 3.92 -2.30 -8.96
CA ASP A 17 5.19 -1.67 -8.60
C ASP A 17 5.41 -1.72 -7.09
N ARG A 18 4.35 -1.48 -6.31
CA ARG A 18 4.39 -1.59 -4.86
C ARG A 18 4.69 -3.01 -4.37
N LYS A 19 4.13 -4.04 -5.01
CA LYS A 19 4.46 -5.45 -4.71
C LYS A 19 5.91 -5.78 -5.02
N ASN A 20 6.43 -5.31 -6.16
CA ASN A 20 7.83 -5.48 -6.55
C ASN A 20 8.76 -4.81 -5.53
N LEU A 21 8.45 -3.59 -5.10
CA LEU A 21 9.19 -2.90 -4.04
C LEU A 21 9.24 -3.71 -2.74
N TYR A 22 8.12 -4.30 -2.32
CA TYR A 22 8.10 -5.12 -1.10
C TYR A 22 8.93 -6.39 -1.22
N ALA A 23 8.95 -7.01 -2.40
CA ALA A 23 9.79 -8.17 -2.68
C ALA A 23 11.29 -7.82 -2.61
N GLU A 24 11.68 -6.67 -3.19
CA GLU A 24 13.07 -6.20 -3.13
C GLU A 24 13.50 -5.83 -1.70
N VAL A 25 12.62 -5.18 -0.93
CA VAL A 25 12.86 -4.91 0.50
C VAL A 25 13.02 -6.22 1.28
N ALA A 26 12.20 -7.24 0.99
CA ALA A 26 12.31 -8.54 1.64
C ALA A 26 13.68 -9.18 1.36
N LYS A 27 14.08 -9.21 0.09
CA LYS A 27 15.38 -9.73 -0.36
C LYS A 27 16.56 -8.99 0.29
N ALA A 28 16.52 -7.65 0.29
CA ALA A 28 17.58 -6.82 0.86
C ALA A 28 17.72 -6.96 2.39
N LYS A 29 16.67 -7.43 3.08
CA LYS A 29 16.62 -7.60 4.54
C LYS A 29 16.68 -9.07 4.97
N ASP A 30 16.93 -9.99 4.04
CA ASP A 30 16.90 -11.44 4.26
C ASP A 30 15.61 -11.93 4.93
N ILE A 31 14.49 -11.29 4.58
CA ILE A 31 13.16 -11.63 5.06
C ILE A 31 12.59 -12.70 4.13
N LYS A 32 12.12 -13.82 4.71
CA LYS A 32 11.43 -14.88 3.95
C LYS A 32 10.23 -14.31 3.19
N SER A 33 10.01 -14.78 1.97
CA SER A 33 8.88 -14.36 1.11
C SER A 33 7.51 -14.56 1.78
N SER A 34 7.37 -15.54 2.69
CA SER A 34 6.17 -15.75 3.51
C SER A 34 5.83 -14.58 4.44
N GLN A 35 6.77 -13.66 4.67
CA GLN A 35 6.58 -12.48 5.51
C GLN A 35 6.35 -11.20 4.70
N ILE A 36 6.16 -11.29 3.38
CA ILE A 36 5.86 -10.11 2.54
C ILE A 36 4.64 -9.35 3.07
N GLU A 37 3.59 -10.05 3.51
CA GLU A 37 2.41 -9.41 4.13
C GLU A 37 2.75 -8.56 5.36
N LYS A 38 3.73 -9.00 6.17
CA LYS A 38 4.21 -8.22 7.31
C LYS A 38 4.89 -6.93 6.86
N ILE A 39 5.67 -6.98 5.76
CA ILE A 39 6.29 -5.80 5.15
C ILE A 39 5.20 -4.83 4.68
N GLN A 40 4.17 -5.34 3.98
CA GLN A 40 3.02 -4.53 3.55
C GLN A 40 2.36 -3.81 4.74
N GLY A 41 2.16 -4.52 5.85
CA GLY A 41 1.61 -3.94 7.09
C GLY A 41 2.48 -2.82 7.68
N VAL A 42 3.81 -2.96 7.65
CA VAL A 42 4.73 -1.89 8.12
C VAL A 42 4.59 -0.64 7.25
N PHE A 43 4.59 -0.80 5.92
CA PHE A 43 4.40 0.32 5.01
C PHE A 43 3.02 0.96 5.15
N ALA A 44 1.95 0.15 5.29
CA ALA A 44 0.60 0.65 5.50
C ALA A 44 0.51 1.49 6.78
N ARG A 45 1.04 0.98 7.91
CA ARG A 45 1.08 1.74 9.18
C ARG A 45 1.88 3.04 9.05
N LYS A 46 3.02 3.01 8.35
CA LYS A 46 3.80 4.24 8.08
C LYS A 46 3.00 5.22 7.23
N TRP A 47 2.36 4.76 6.16
CA TRP A 47 1.55 5.62 5.30
C TRP A 47 0.37 6.26 6.04
N ILE A 48 -0.34 5.50 6.88
CA ILE A 48 -1.42 6.02 7.74
C ILE A 48 -0.88 7.08 8.71
N LYS A 49 0.31 6.87 9.28
CA LYS A 49 0.94 7.81 10.20
C LYS A 49 1.34 9.12 9.51
N GLU A 50 1.88 9.04 8.30
CA GLU A 50 2.30 10.20 7.49
C GLU A 50 1.14 10.85 6.71
N ALA A 51 -0.07 10.28 6.78
CA ALA A 51 -1.23 10.81 6.07
C ALA A 51 -1.59 12.20 6.62
N LEU A 52 -1.85 13.13 5.69
CA LEU A 52 -2.22 14.50 6.05
C LEU A 52 -3.65 14.54 6.64
N PRO A 53 -3.94 15.55 7.49
CA PRO A 53 -5.30 15.85 7.91
C PRO A 53 -6.25 15.94 6.70
N GLY A 54 -7.39 15.29 6.81
CA GLY A 54 -8.42 15.22 5.79
C GLY A 54 -8.30 14.06 4.80
N TRP A 55 -7.21 13.27 4.83
CA TRP A 55 -7.10 12.07 3.99
C TRP A 55 -7.93 10.92 4.55
N TRP A 56 -8.51 10.10 3.67
CA TRP A 56 -9.13 8.84 4.06
C TRP A 56 -8.10 7.73 4.15
N VAL A 57 -8.08 7.03 5.28
CA VAL A 57 -7.19 5.90 5.54
C VAL A 57 -8.00 4.70 6.03
N GLN A 58 -7.58 3.50 5.65
CA GLN A 58 -8.21 2.26 6.10
C GLN A 58 -7.47 1.72 7.32
N LYS A 59 -8.17 1.48 8.43
CA LYS A 59 -7.63 0.80 9.61
C LYS A 59 -7.43 -0.69 9.34
N GLU A 60 -6.65 -1.36 10.20
CA GLU A 60 -6.48 -2.82 10.15
C GLU A 60 -7.82 -3.57 10.30
N SER A 61 -8.82 -2.98 10.95
CA SER A 61 -10.19 -3.50 11.03
C SER A 61 -10.98 -3.45 9.71
N GLY A 62 -10.43 -2.81 8.66
CA GLY A 62 -11.11 -2.55 7.39
C GLY A 62 -11.94 -1.27 7.38
N GLU A 63 -12.13 -0.61 8.52
CA GLU A 63 -12.86 0.65 8.67
C GLU A 63 -12.10 1.80 7.99
N TRP A 64 -12.81 2.60 7.18
CA TRP A 64 -12.26 3.83 6.63
C TRP A 64 -12.52 5.00 7.57
N VAL A 65 -11.47 5.76 7.87
CA VAL A 65 -11.56 6.99 8.68
C VAL A 65 -10.86 8.15 8.00
N LYS A 66 -11.41 9.34 8.19
CA LYS A 66 -10.77 10.58 7.77
C LYS A 66 -9.77 11.01 8.83
N LYS A 67 -8.48 11.05 8.46
CA LYS A 67 -7.38 11.47 9.32
C LYS A 67 -7.68 12.87 9.86
N GLN A 68 -7.66 13.00 11.18
CA GLN A 68 -7.70 14.28 11.88
C GLN A 68 -6.32 14.91 11.87
#